data_AF-A0A2J6QH06-F1
#
_entry.id   AF-A0A2J6QH06-F1
#
_cell.length_a   1.000
_cell.length_b   1.000
_cell.length_c   1.000
_cell.angle_alpha   90.00
_cell.angle_beta   90.00
_cell.angle_gamma   90.00
#
_symmetry.space_group_name_H-M   'P 1'
#
loop_
_entity.id
_entity.type
_entity.pdbx_description
1 polymer ?
#
loop_
_entity_poly.entity_id
_entity_poly.type
_entity_poly.pdbx_seq_one_letter_code
_entity_poly.pdbx_strand_id
1 'polypeptide(L)'
;MFQDTVLVTRRLNIKYLWIDSLCIIQHSIEDWAREAARIGDIYRHAFLTLFALDSKDCHEGILVERSPRNPSDAGNYYDDEISVRALSKSESRQAKKDVLKASPLCKRGWVLQERLLSPRILYYSTDEFFWECLACTARESEMELKAYRPATYVHQRYDCADVKNRLIQPPGPNPSLALSPPLDWHIIAVEYTRCQLTKQTDKLPAVSGLASIFSLNTGYTYLAGLWKEDFRDGLLWYVEPTNCIKSRPSDLAYRGPSWSWISLDCPIPYTTTQDGSRPRARKLDIELIDWNVKLLDVHAFGQIASASATVERNFKDFW
;
A
#
# COMPACT_ATOMS: atom_id res chain seq x y z
N MET A 1 -1.56 3.77 23.82
CA MET A 1 -1.05 4.36 22.56
C MET A 1 -1.09 5.89 22.55
N PHE A 2 -2.26 6.53 22.71
CA PHE A 2 -2.41 7.97 22.45
C PHE A 2 -1.58 8.90 23.34
N GLN A 3 -1.42 8.57 24.63
CA GLN A 3 -0.60 9.36 25.54
C GLN A 3 0.87 9.37 25.10
N ASP A 4 1.40 8.21 24.70
CA ASP A 4 2.75 8.09 24.16
C ASP A 4 2.91 8.90 22.87
N THR A 5 1.92 8.84 21.97
CA THR A 5 1.90 9.66 20.76
C THR A 5 2.03 11.15 21.10
N VAL A 6 1.24 11.64 22.06
CA VAL A 6 1.30 13.05 22.51
C VAL A 6 2.67 13.39 23.10
N LEU A 7 3.25 12.49 23.91
CA LEU A 7 4.59 12.67 24.49
C LEU A 7 5.67 12.75 23.40
N VAL A 8 5.64 11.85 22.42
CA VAL A 8 6.56 11.84 21.28
C VAL A 8 6.42 13.13 20.47
N THR A 9 5.19 13.50 20.10
CA THR A 9 4.91 14.72 19.33
C THR A 9 5.43 15.98 20.05
N ARG A 10 5.20 16.10 21.36
CA ARG A 10 5.72 17.22 22.17
C ARG A 10 7.24 17.24 22.23
N ARG A 11 7.88 16.08 22.41
CA ARG A 11 9.36 15.98 22.43
C ARG A 11 9.99 16.33 21.09
N LEU A 12 9.31 16.04 19.98
CA LEU A 12 9.74 16.45 18.63
C LEU A 12 9.40 17.92 18.31
N ASN A 13 8.86 18.67 19.26
CA ASN A 13 8.43 20.07 19.09
C ASN A 13 7.41 20.26 17.94
N ILE A 14 6.54 19.27 17.73
CA ILE A 14 5.45 19.33 16.75
C ILE A 14 4.19 19.81 17.48
N LYS A 15 3.53 20.84 16.95
CA LYS A 15 2.37 21.48 17.61
C LYS A 15 1.05 20.73 17.38
N TYR A 16 0.87 20.13 16.22
CA TYR A 16 -0.39 19.53 15.80
C TYR A 16 -0.29 18.01 15.71
N LEU A 17 -1.32 17.34 16.18
CA LEU A 17 -1.46 15.89 16.16
C LEU A 17 -2.82 15.54 15.57
N TRP A 18 -2.84 14.65 14.58
CA TRP A 18 -4.06 14.09 14.03
C TRP A 18 -4.12 12.59 14.36
N ILE A 19 -5.25 12.16 14.91
CA ILE A 19 -5.57 10.77 15.21
C ILE A 19 -7.02 10.56 14.79
N ASP A 20 -7.27 9.60 13.90
CA ASP A 20 -8.59 9.31 13.33
C ASP A 20 -9.73 9.29 14.36
N SER A 21 -9.56 8.54 15.45
CA SER A 21 -10.52 8.37 16.55
C SER A 21 -10.77 9.64 17.37
N LEU A 22 -9.90 10.66 17.28
CA LEU A 22 -10.04 11.93 17.98
C LEU A 22 -10.47 13.08 17.05
N CYS A 23 -10.08 13.01 15.77
CA CYS A 23 -10.26 14.08 14.80
C CYS A 23 -11.44 13.86 13.87
N ILE A 24 -11.97 12.63 13.78
CA ILE A 24 -13.20 12.30 13.06
C ILE A 24 -14.34 12.20 14.10
N ILE A 25 -15.48 12.80 13.80
CA ILE A 25 -16.67 12.73 14.63
C ILE A 25 -17.22 11.30 14.56
N GLN A 26 -17.08 10.59 15.67
CA GLN A 26 -17.57 9.22 15.78
C GLN A 26 -19.10 9.21 15.63
N HIS A 27 -19.62 8.19 14.93
CA HIS A 27 -21.04 7.98 14.64
C HIS A 27 -21.73 8.97 13.68
N SER A 28 -21.00 9.91 13.05
CA SER A 28 -21.55 10.70 11.93
C SER A 28 -21.14 10.08 10.59
N ILE A 29 -22.12 9.71 9.77
CA ILE A 29 -21.88 9.16 8.42
C ILE A 29 -21.36 10.26 7.51
N GLU A 30 -21.88 11.47 7.65
CA GLU A 30 -21.53 12.64 6.83
C GLU A 30 -20.10 13.11 7.10
N ASP A 31 -19.70 13.17 8.39
CA ASP A 31 -18.33 13.51 8.78
C ASP A 31 -17.36 12.40 8.36
N TRP A 32 -17.74 11.13 8.57
CA TRP A 32 -16.93 10.00 8.12
C TRP A 32 -16.70 10.03 6.62
N ALA A 33 -17.73 10.27 5.80
CA ALA A 33 -17.58 10.33 4.34
C ALA A 33 -16.62 11.47 3.93
N ARG A 34 -16.81 12.65 4.51
CA ARG A 34 -15.94 13.81 4.26
C ARG A 34 -14.48 13.54 4.65
N GLU A 35 -14.24 12.99 5.84
CA GLU A 35 -12.89 12.74 6.33
C GLU A 35 -12.24 11.56 5.62
N ALA A 36 -12.98 10.47 5.33
CA ALA A 36 -12.51 9.33 4.55
C ALA A 36 -11.91 9.74 3.20
N ALA A 37 -12.56 10.71 2.53
CA ALA A 37 -12.06 11.25 1.27
C ALA A 37 -10.80 12.12 1.42
N ARG A 38 -10.56 12.67 2.62
CA ARG A 38 -9.40 13.54 2.93
C ARG A 38 -8.25 12.78 3.57
N ILE A 39 -8.45 11.57 4.07
CA ILE A 39 -7.41 10.75 4.72
C ILE A 39 -6.14 10.67 3.86
N GLY A 40 -6.29 10.42 2.55
CA GLY A 40 -5.15 10.40 1.64
C GLY A 40 -4.32 11.69 1.67
N ASP A 41 -4.98 12.85 1.63
CA ASP A 41 -4.33 14.16 1.70
C ASP A 41 -3.75 14.46 3.08
N ILE A 42 -4.41 14.03 4.16
CA ILE A 42 -3.92 14.21 5.54
C ILE A 42 -2.56 13.53 5.68
N TYR A 43 -2.44 12.25 5.28
CA TYR A 43 -1.17 11.53 5.33
C TYR A 43 -0.15 12.09 4.32
N ARG A 44 -0.59 12.48 3.11
CA ARG A 44 0.29 13.06 2.08
C ARG A 44 0.97 14.35 2.53
N HIS A 45 0.27 15.19 3.28
CA HIS A 45 0.79 16.46 3.76
C HIS A 45 1.27 16.41 5.22
N ALA A 46 1.24 15.22 5.85
CA ALA A 46 1.74 15.05 7.21
C ALA A 46 3.25 15.35 7.27
N PHE A 47 3.67 16.07 8.31
CA PHE A 47 5.08 16.33 8.55
C PHE A 47 5.84 15.04 8.87
N LEU A 48 5.25 14.22 9.75
CA LEU A 48 5.76 12.93 10.20
C LEU A 48 4.57 12.05 10.59
N THR A 49 4.60 10.80 10.15
CA THR A 49 3.62 9.78 10.56
C THR A 49 4.28 8.75 11.47
N LEU A 50 3.64 8.44 12.59
CA LEU A 50 4.12 7.46 13.56
C LEU A 50 3.40 6.13 13.33
N PHE A 51 4.16 5.06 13.11
CA PHE A 51 3.62 3.71 12.89
C PHE A 51 3.98 2.83 14.09
N ALA A 52 3.00 2.44 14.90
CA ALA A 52 3.19 1.46 15.97
C ALA A 52 2.99 0.04 15.40
N LEU A 53 4.08 -0.62 15.01
CA LEU A 53 4.02 -1.86 14.24
C LEU A 53 3.52 -3.05 15.06
N ASP A 54 3.84 -3.11 16.35
CA ASP A 54 3.57 -4.27 17.20
C ASP A 54 2.35 -4.09 18.11
N SER A 55 1.80 -2.88 18.18
CA SER A 55 0.60 -2.55 18.96
C SER A 55 -0.63 -3.20 18.32
N LYS A 56 -1.33 -4.06 19.05
CA LYS A 56 -2.56 -4.72 18.56
C LYS A 56 -3.75 -3.77 18.51
N ASP A 57 -3.81 -2.85 19.47
CA ASP A 57 -4.88 -1.85 19.57
C ASP A 57 -4.36 -0.54 20.22
N CYS A 58 -5.27 0.39 20.51
CA CYS A 58 -4.95 1.68 21.09
C CYS A 58 -4.67 1.67 22.61
N HIS A 59 -4.95 0.54 23.29
CA HIS A 59 -4.71 0.36 24.71
C HIS A 59 -3.25 0.03 25.00
N GLU A 60 -2.56 -0.63 24.07
CA GLU A 60 -1.12 -0.91 24.16
C GLU A 60 -0.28 0.37 23.93
N GLY A 61 0.85 0.48 24.63
CA GLY A 61 1.78 1.61 24.52
C GLY A 61 2.63 1.55 23.25
N ILE A 62 3.06 2.70 22.75
CA ILE A 62 4.06 2.80 21.66
C ILE A 62 5.48 2.69 22.24
N LEU A 63 5.67 3.18 23.46
CA LEU A 63 6.96 3.21 24.15
C LEU A 63 7.09 1.97 25.05
N VAL A 64 6.99 0.79 24.45
CA VAL A 64 7.17 -0.48 25.17
C VAL A 64 8.65 -0.62 25.56
N GLU A 65 8.89 -1.01 26.81
CA GLU A 65 10.23 -1.36 27.28
C GLU A 65 10.72 -2.57 26.49
N ARG A 66 11.82 -2.38 25.73
CA ARG A 66 12.40 -3.45 24.92
C ARG A 66 13.31 -4.28 25.80
N SER A 67 13.22 -5.60 25.67
CA SER A 67 14.26 -6.47 26.20
C SER A 67 15.61 -6.03 25.63
N PRO A 68 16.66 -5.88 26.46
CA PRO A 68 18.00 -5.67 25.95
C PRO A 68 18.29 -6.74 24.90
N ARG A 69 18.83 -6.36 23.74
CA ARG A 69 19.26 -7.36 22.75
C ARG A 69 20.21 -8.31 23.45
N ASN A 70 19.83 -9.58 23.54
CA ASN A 70 20.68 -10.59 24.14
C ASN A 70 21.96 -10.68 23.30
N PRO A 71 23.15 -10.47 23.90
CA PRO A 71 24.41 -10.64 23.19
C PRO A 71 24.56 -12.04 22.57
N SER A 72 23.84 -13.04 23.11
CA SER A 72 23.85 -14.45 22.69
C SER A 72 23.13 -14.75 21.36
N ASP A 73 22.42 -13.79 20.76
CA ASP A 73 21.93 -13.95 19.37
C ASP A 73 23.06 -13.75 18.34
N ALA A 74 24.22 -13.25 18.77
CA ALA A 74 25.49 -13.55 18.14
C ALA A 74 25.94 -14.92 18.66
N GLY A 75 25.89 -15.93 17.78
CA GLY A 75 26.03 -17.34 18.14
C GLY A 75 27.08 -17.64 19.21
N ASN A 76 26.68 -18.49 20.17
CA ASN A 76 27.49 -19.02 21.26
C ASN A 76 28.96 -19.22 20.87
N TYR A 77 29.88 -18.46 21.47
CA TYR A 77 31.26 -18.89 21.59
C TYR A 77 31.86 -18.54 22.93
N TYR A 78 32.68 -19.49 23.38
CA TYR A 78 33.46 -19.48 24.60
C TYR A 78 34.63 -18.50 24.49
N ASP A 79 35.00 -17.94 25.66
CA ASP A 79 36.24 -17.24 26.01
C ASP A 79 36.44 -15.79 25.51
N ASP A 80 36.30 -14.85 26.47
CA ASP A 80 36.94 -13.54 26.65
C ASP A 80 37.14 -12.51 25.51
N GLU A 81 36.59 -12.70 24.30
CA GLU A 81 36.54 -11.63 23.29
C GLU A 81 35.10 -11.32 22.82
N ILE A 82 34.61 -10.11 23.12
CA ILE A 82 33.35 -9.60 22.57
C ILE A 82 33.51 -9.41 21.06
N SER A 83 32.98 -10.33 20.28
CA SER A 83 32.92 -10.23 18.82
C SER A 83 31.50 -9.80 18.39
N VAL A 84 31.42 -8.62 17.77
CA VAL A 84 30.16 -8.09 17.21
C VAL A 84 30.00 -8.60 15.79
N ARG A 85 28.97 -9.44 15.53
CA ARG A 85 28.62 -9.81 14.16
C ARG A 85 27.87 -8.67 13.49
N ALA A 86 28.53 -8.00 12.55
CA ALA A 86 27.85 -7.09 11.63
C ALA A 86 26.91 -7.88 10.72
N LEU A 87 25.62 -7.56 10.73
CA LEU A 87 24.68 -8.07 9.73
C LEU A 87 25.08 -7.55 8.34
N SER A 88 25.01 -8.41 7.32
CA SER A 88 25.18 -7.96 5.94
C SER A 88 24.08 -6.97 5.54
N LYS A 89 24.37 -6.11 4.55
CA LYS A 89 23.39 -5.14 4.01
C LYS A 89 22.11 -5.81 3.50
N SER A 90 22.19 -7.05 3.02
CA SER A 90 21.05 -7.87 2.58
C SER A 90 20.19 -8.34 3.75
N GLU A 91 20.80 -8.85 4.81
CA GLU A 91 20.09 -9.31 6.02
C GLU A 91 19.36 -8.13 6.70
N SER A 92 19.99 -6.95 6.74
CA SER A 92 19.39 -5.72 7.29
C SER A 92 18.14 -5.23 6.53
N ARG A 93 18.15 -5.24 5.19
CA ARG A 93 16.97 -4.86 4.39
C ARG A 93 15.83 -5.88 4.51
N GLN A 94 16.18 -7.15 4.61
CA GLN A 94 15.22 -8.24 4.76
C GLN A 94 14.50 -8.14 6.12
N ALA A 95 15.22 -7.79 7.18
CA ALA A 95 14.67 -7.58 8.51
C ALA A 95 13.50 -6.56 8.54
N LYS A 96 13.65 -5.36 7.99
CA LYS A 96 12.55 -4.36 7.98
C LYS A 96 11.32 -4.88 7.21
N LYS A 97 11.53 -5.52 6.06
CA LYS A 97 10.42 -6.06 5.25
C LYS A 97 9.67 -7.15 5.99
N ASP A 98 10.39 -8.00 6.71
CA ASP A 98 9.80 -9.10 7.46
C ASP A 98 9.02 -8.58 8.69
N VAL A 99 9.56 -7.58 9.40
CA VAL A 99 8.85 -6.89 10.49
C VAL A 99 7.55 -6.25 9.98
N LEU A 100 7.59 -5.53 8.85
CA LEU A 100 6.39 -4.93 8.27
C LEU A 100 5.35 -5.97 7.83
N LYS A 101 5.78 -7.12 7.29
CA LYS A 101 4.88 -8.21 6.92
C LYS A 101 4.25 -8.89 8.13
N ALA A 102 4.99 -9.03 9.22
CA ALA A 102 4.52 -9.62 10.46
C ALA A 102 3.54 -8.70 11.22
N SER A 103 3.73 -7.38 11.08
CA SER A 103 2.98 -6.34 11.80
C SER A 103 1.46 -6.48 11.67
N PRO A 104 0.70 -6.51 12.79
CA PRO A 104 -0.76 -6.42 12.76
C PRO A 104 -1.27 -5.11 12.13
N LEU A 105 -0.57 -4.00 12.31
CA LEU A 105 -0.95 -2.71 11.74
C LEU A 105 -0.96 -2.76 10.21
N CYS A 106 0.11 -3.28 9.59
CA CYS A 106 0.22 -3.35 8.13
C CYS A 106 -0.75 -4.36 7.47
N LYS A 107 -1.43 -5.19 8.25
CA LYS A 107 -2.50 -6.07 7.75
C LYS A 107 -3.82 -5.32 7.55
N ARG A 108 -4.00 -4.10 8.05
CA ARG A 108 -5.25 -3.33 7.90
C ARG A 108 -5.32 -2.63 6.54
N GLY A 109 -6.45 -2.71 5.84
CA GLY A 109 -6.60 -2.17 4.49
C GLY A 109 -6.36 -0.67 4.37
N TRP A 110 -6.85 0.12 5.33
CA TRP A 110 -6.62 1.57 5.37
C TRP A 110 -5.13 1.93 5.47
N VAL A 111 -4.33 1.12 6.18
CA VAL A 111 -2.93 1.42 6.50
C VAL A 111 -2.04 1.47 5.25
N LEU A 112 -2.42 0.80 4.16
CA LEU A 112 -1.63 0.86 2.92
C LEU A 112 -1.54 2.30 2.39
N GLN A 113 -2.66 3.02 2.29
CA GLN A 113 -2.63 4.41 1.84
C GLN A 113 -1.94 5.32 2.85
N GLU A 114 -2.14 5.08 4.16
CA GLU A 114 -1.47 5.83 5.22
C GLU A 114 0.06 5.74 5.07
N ARG A 115 0.57 4.55 4.75
CA ARG A 115 2.00 4.30 4.58
C ARG A 115 2.55 4.85 3.25
N LEU A 116 1.86 4.57 2.15
CA LEU A 116 2.34 4.92 0.81
C LEU A 116 2.24 6.43 0.52
N LEU A 117 1.31 7.14 1.18
CA LEU A 117 1.16 8.59 0.99
C LEU A 117 1.99 9.40 1.99
N SER A 118 2.38 8.85 3.15
CA SER A 118 3.18 9.58 4.15
C SER A 118 4.62 9.89 3.68
N PRO A 119 5.04 11.17 3.56
CA PRO A 119 6.40 11.51 3.11
C PRO A 119 7.52 11.08 4.07
N ARG A 120 7.22 11.02 5.37
CA ARG A 120 8.15 10.63 6.44
C ARG A 120 7.42 9.72 7.43
N ILE A 121 8.03 8.58 7.74
CA ILE A 121 7.50 7.61 8.68
C ILE A 121 8.58 7.24 9.69
N LEU A 122 8.21 7.30 10.95
CA LEU A 122 8.95 6.68 12.04
C LEU A 122 8.18 5.44 12.50
N TYR A 123 8.77 4.28 12.24
CA TYR A 123 8.23 3.00 12.65
C TYR A 123 8.75 2.64 14.05
N TYR A 124 7.81 2.39 14.95
CA TYR A 124 8.03 1.86 16.28
C TYR A 124 7.82 0.36 16.22
N SER A 125 8.90 -0.41 16.36
CA SER A 125 8.83 -1.85 16.56
C SER A 125 9.44 -2.26 17.91
N THR A 126 9.12 -3.45 18.39
CA THR A 126 9.74 -4.11 19.54
C THR A 126 11.23 -4.32 19.35
N ASP A 127 11.70 -4.50 18.10
CA ASP A 127 13.10 -4.85 17.82
C ASP A 127 14.01 -3.62 17.71
N GLU A 128 13.51 -2.57 17.04
CA GLU A 128 14.17 -1.27 16.86
C GLU A 128 13.27 -0.23 16.21
N PHE A 129 13.73 1.02 16.17
CA PHE A 129 13.14 2.05 15.31
C PHE A 129 13.63 1.94 13.86
N PHE A 130 12.70 2.15 12.92
CA PHE A 130 13.01 2.36 11.52
C PHE A 130 12.56 3.75 11.06
N TRP A 131 13.43 4.44 10.33
CA TRP A 131 13.12 5.68 9.65
C TRP A 131 12.95 5.43 8.16
N GLU A 132 11.97 6.10 7.56
CA GLU A 132 11.78 6.14 6.12
C GLU A 132 11.30 7.52 5.70
N CYS A 133 11.96 8.10 4.71
CA CYS A 133 11.45 9.22 3.95
C CYS A 133 11.72 9.01 2.47
N LEU A 134 11.34 10.00 1.65
CA LEU A 134 11.54 9.95 0.20
C LEU A 134 13.03 9.92 -0.21
N ALA A 135 13.91 10.47 0.63
CA ALA A 135 15.34 10.57 0.33
C ALA A 135 16.16 9.42 0.90
N CYS A 136 15.75 8.81 2.02
CA CYS A 136 16.56 7.83 2.71
C CYS A 136 15.76 6.93 3.66
N THR A 137 16.40 5.84 4.08
CA THR A 137 15.98 5.01 5.21
C THR A 137 17.09 4.94 6.24
N ALA A 138 16.73 4.70 7.49
CA ALA A 138 17.69 4.40 8.55
C ALA A 138 17.05 3.46 9.57
N ARG A 139 17.89 2.86 10.41
CA ARG A 139 17.44 2.06 11.55
C ARG A 139 18.33 2.33 12.76
N GLU A 140 17.77 2.16 13.94
CA GLU A 140 18.43 2.48 15.21
C GLU A 140 19.77 1.77 15.39
N SER A 141 19.87 0.51 14.97
CA SER A 141 21.07 -0.30 15.16
C SER A 141 22.25 0.05 14.26
N GLU A 142 22.02 0.75 13.16
CA GLU A 142 23.09 1.17 12.25
C GLU A 142 23.40 2.65 12.37
N MET A 143 22.41 3.47 12.72
CA MET A 143 22.50 4.94 12.77
C MET A 143 23.04 5.60 11.48
N GLU A 144 23.01 4.89 10.35
CA GLU A 144 23.42 5.39 9.04
C GLU A 144 22.21 5.72 8.17
N LEU A 145 22.26 6.88 7.50
CA LEU A 145 21.29 7.24 6.47
C LEU A 145 21.64 6.52 5.16
N LYS A 146 20.78 5.58 4.75
CA LYS A 146 20.87 4.91 3.46
C LYS A 146 20.01 5.66 2.45
N ALA A 147 20.65 6.37 1.53
CA ALA A 147 19.95 7.07 0.46
C ALA A 147 19.04 6.10 -0.33
N TYR A 148 17.84 6.57 -0.65
CA TYR A 148 16.93 5.85 -1.52
C TYR A 148 17.54 5.79 -2.92
N ARG A 149 17.73 4.57 -3.42
CA ARG A 149 18.10 4.33 -4.81
C ARG A 149 16.93 3.58 -5.43
N PRO A 150 16.15 4.22 -6.32
CA PRO A 150 15.09 3.53 -7.02
C PRO A 150 15.67 2.28 -7.64
N ALA A 151 15.08 1.12 -7.37
CA ALA A 151 15.42 -0.04 -8.16
C ALA A 151 15.00 0.29 -9.60
N THR A 152 15.90 0.14 -10.56
CA THR A 152 15.44 -0.07 -11.94
C THR A 152 14.50 -1.27 -11.92
N TYR A 153 13.48 -1.33 -12.78
CA TYR A 153 12.59 -2.50 -12.90
C TYR A 153 13.39 -3.70 -13.44
N VAL A 154 14.31 -4.21 -12.63
CA VAL A 154 15.01 -5.46 -12.85
C VAL A 154 14.18 -6.47 -12.11
N HIS A 155 13.35 -7.13 -12.92
CA HIS A 155 12.87 -8.50 -12.79
C HIS A 155 13.02 -9.10 -11.38
N GLN A 156 11.86 -9.33 -10.73
CA GLN A 156 11.63 -10.11 -9.50
C GLN A 156 11.55 -9.36 -8.15
N ARG A 157 11.68 -8.03 -8.09
CA ARG A 157 11.46 -7.29 -6.82
C ARG A 157 10.49 -6.13 -6.97
N TYR A 158 9.19 -6.43 -6.81
CA TYR A 158 8.16 -5.43 -6.62
C TYR A 158 8.27 -4.86 -5.19
N ASP A 159 8.58 -3.56 -5.06
CA ASP A 159 8.70 -2.90 -3.76
C ASP A 159 7.77 -1.68 -3.66
N CYS A 160 6.88 -1.71 -2.68
CA CYS A 160 6.03 -0.58 -2.29
C CYS A 160 6.80 0.71 -2.03
N ALA A 161 8.07 0.62 -1.62
CA ALA A 161 8.92 1.80 -1.42
C ALA A 161 9.21 2.55 -2.74
N ASP A 162 9.32 1.82 -3.86
CA ASP A 162 9.55 2.41 -5.18
C ASP A 162 8.28 3.11 -5.67
N VAL A 163 7.13 2.47 -5.46
CA VAL A 163 5.82 3.04 -5.80
C VAL A 163 5.55 4.32 -5.01
N LYS A 164 5.81 4.31 -3.70
CA LYS A 164 5.68 5.48 -2.82
C LYS A 164 6.44 6.70 -3.34
N ASN A 165 7.71 6.53 -3.69
CA ASN A 165 8.53 7.64 -4.19
C ASN A 165 7.94 8.23 -5.47
N ARG A 166 7.45 7.39 -6.39
CA ARG A 166 6.83 7.85 -7.64
C ARG A 166 5.46 8.48 -7.46
N LEU A 167 4.68 8.04 -6.48
CA LEU A 167 3.39 8.65 -6.16
C LEU A 167 3.57 10.07 -5.60
N ILE A 168 4.54 10.26 -4.70
CA ILE A 168 4.72 11.53 -3.99
C ILE A 168 5.63 12.50 -4.76
N GLN A 169 6.63 11.98 -5.47
CA GLN A 169 7.54 12.71 -6.36
C GLN A 169 7.40 12.14 -7.78
N PRO A 170 6.30 12.47 -8.49
CA PRO A 170 6.14 12.00 -9.85
C PRO A 170 7.32 12.47 -10.70
N PRO A 171 7.88 11.61 -11.56
CA PRO A 171 8.88 12.04 -12.50
C PRO A 171 8.22 13.09 -13.41
N GLY A 172 8.96 14.14 -13.77
CA GLY A 172 8.44 15.25 -14.57
C GLY A 172 7.80 14.81 -15.90
N PRO A 173 7.32 15.75 -16.72
CA PRO A 173 6.41 15.49 -17.85
C PRO A 173 6.92 14.53 -18.95
N ASN A 174 8.19 14.09 -18.90
CA ASN A 174 8.73 13.03 -19.74
C ASN A 174 9.47 11.97 -18.88
N PRO A 175 8.74 11.01 -18.27
CA PRO A 175 9.29 9.90 -17.49
C PRO A 175 9.84 8.79 -18.40
N SER A 176 10.57 9.14 -19.45
CA SER A 176 10.90 8.27 -20.59
C SER A 176 11.33 6.86 -20.14
N LEU A 177 10.52 5.86 -20.53
CA LEU A 177 10.79 4.42 -20.59
C LEU A 177 11.16 3.65 -19.32
N ALA A 178 11.48 4.32 -18.20
CA ALA A 178 11.91 3.62 -17.00
C ALA A 178 10.77 3.27 -16.03
N LEU A 179 9.59 3.88 -16.15
CA LEU A 179 8.50 3.76 -15.19
C LEU A 179 7.20 3.46 -15.92
N SER A 180 6.54 2.37 -15.53
CA SER A 180 5.29 1.94 -16.15
C SER A 180 4.16 2.23 -15.16
N PRO A 181 3.45 3.37 -15.25
CA PRO A 181 2.47 3.75 -14.24
C PRO A 181 1.47 2.64 -13.92
N PRO A 182 0.91 1.89 -14.90
CA PRO A 182 -0.04 0.87 -14.51
C PRO A 182 0.56 -0.32 -13.73
N LEU A 183 1.88 -0.55 -13.79
CA LEU A 183 2.54 -1.58 -12.98
C LEU A 183 2.58 -1.16 -11.51
N ASP A 184 2.75 0.13 -11.24
CA ASP A 184 2.67 0.65 -9.87
C ASP A 184 1.28 0.45 -9.29
N TRP A 185 0.23 0.66 -10.09
CA TRP A 185 -1.12 0.36 -9.66
C TRP A 185 -1.34 -1.13 -9.39
N HIS A 186 -0.81 -2.01 -10.23
CA HIS A 186 -0.86 -3.46 -9.98
C HIS A 186 -0.18 -3.84 -8.66
N ILE A 187 0.97 -3.23 -8.34
CA ILE A 187 1.64 -3.44 -7.04
C ILE A 187 0.74 -2.97 -5.89
N ILE A 188 0.13 -1.77 -6.02
CA ILE A 188 -0.81 -1.25 -5.01
C ILE A 188 -1.97 -2.23 -4.82
N ALA A 189 -2.59 -2.70 -5.91
CA ALA A 189 -3.73 -3.61 -5.84
C ALA A 189 -3.35 -4.97 -5.21
N VAL A 190 -2.19 -5.53 -5.58
CA VAL A 190 -1.66 -6.78 -4.99
C VAL A 190 -1.47 -6.63 -3.49
N GLU A 191 -0.85 -5.55 -3.05
CA GLU A 191 -0.54 -5.31 -1.63
C GLU A 191 -1.82 -4.98 -0.85
N TYR A 192 -2.74 -4.22 -1.46
CA TYR A 192 -4.02 -3.87 -0.85
C TYR A 192 -4.91 -5.09 -0.63
N THR A 193 -5.00 -5.99 -1.61
CA THR A 193 -5.82 -7.21 -1.49
C THR A 193 -5.27 -8.25 -0.52
N ARG A 194 -4.01 -8.12 -0.10
CA ARG A 194 -3.44 -8.90 1.02
C ARG A 194 -3.84 -8.35 2.39
N CYS A 195 -4.30 -7.10 2.46
CA CYS A 195 -4.81 -6.51 3.68
C CYS A 195 -6.25 -6.99 3.99
N GLN A 196 -6.63 -6.79 5.24
CA GLN A 196 -7.92 -7.15 5.82
C GLN A 196 -8.72 -5.88 6.09
N LEU A 197 -10.03 -5.96 5.85
CA LEU A 197 -10.98 -4.90 6.18
C LEU A 197 -11.99 -5.43 7.20
N THR A 198 -12.24 -4.63 8.24
CA THR A 198 -13.33 -4.90 9.19
C THR A 198 -14.69 -4.62 8.55
N LYS A 199 -14.79 -3.52 7.79
CA LYS A 199 -15.99 -3.14 7.04
C LYS A 199 -15.75 -3.33 5.55
N GLN A 200 -16.54 -4.20 4.94
CA GLN A 200 -16.36 -4.52 3.54
C GLN A 200 -16.76 -3.39 2.58
N THR A 201 -17.63 -2.50 3.03
CA THR A 201 -17.99 -1.26 2.31
C THR A 201 -16.80 -0.31 2.13
N ASP A 202 -15.74 -0.48 2.92
CA ASP A 202 -14.55 0.38 2.86
C ASP A 202 -13.57 -0.04 1.76
N LYS A 203 -13.88 -1.07 0.94
CA LYS A 203 -12.97 -1.62 -0.08
C LYS A 203 -12.44 -0.57 -1.07
N LEU A 204 -13.28 0.34 -1.52
CA LEU A 204 -12.85 1.45 -2.39
C LEU A 204 -12.42 2.68 -1.58
N PRO A 205 -13.17 3.13 -0.56
CA PRO A 205 -12.74 4.24 0.30
C PRO A 205 -11.31 4.10 0.86
N ALA A 206 -10.93 2.89 1.32
CA ALA A 206 -9.63 2.64 1.94
C ALA A 206 -8.42 2.68 0.97
N VAL A 207 -8.65 2.72 -0.35
CA VAL A 207 -7.61 2.89 -1.38
C VAL A 207 -7.82 4.17 -2.21
N SER A 208 -8.89 4.91 -1.94
CA SER A 208 -9.32 6.06 -2.74
C SER A 208 -8.28 7.18 -2.80
N GLY A 209 -7.54 7.43 -1.71
CA GLY A 209 -6.44 8.40 -1.69
C GLY A 209 -5.31 8.02 -2.67
N LEU A 210 -4.95 6.75 -2.73
CA LEU A 210 -3.96 6.25 -3.69
C LEU A 210 -4.47 6.35 -5.12
N ALA A 211 -5.74 6.00 -5.36
CA ALA A 211 -6.37 6.14 -6.67
C ALA A 211 -6.39 7.60 -7.13
N SER A 212 -6.77 8.52 -6.25
CA SER A 212 -6.82 9.96 -6.55
C SER A 212 -5.45 10.51 -6.96
N ILE A 213 -4.40 10.21 -6.20
CA ILE A 213 -3.03 10.63 -6.53
C ILE A 213 -2.53 9.97 -7.82
N PHE A 214 -2.84 8.70 -8.02
CA PHE A 214 -2.46 8.00 -9.23
C PHE A 214 -3.11 8.63 -10.47
N SER A 215 -4.42 8.91 -10.41
CA SER A 215 -5.16 9.61 -11.47
C SER A 215 -4.59 11.01 -11.72
N LEU A 216 -4.30 11.78 -10.67
CA LEU A 216 -3.69 13.11 -10.78
C LEU A 216 -2.32 13.06 -11.48
N ASN A 217 -1.49 12.07 -11.16
CA ASN A 217 -0.14 11.95 -11.72
C ASN A 217 -0.11 11.40 -13.15
N THR A 218 -1.13 10.64 -13.57
CA THR A 218 -1.14 9.94 -14.86
C THR A 218 -2.16 10.48 -15.85
N GLY A 219 -3.17 11.20 -15.39
CA GLY A 219 -4.35 11.57 -16.16
C GLY A 219 -5.31 10.40 -16.44
N TYR A 220 -5.13 9.26 -15.79
CA TYR A 220 -5.92 8.06 -16.07
C TYR A 220 -7.35 8.14 -15.53
N THR A 221 -8.25 7.49 -16.24
CA THR A 221 -9.68 7.43 -15.93
C THR A 221 -9.96 6.24 -15.01
N TYR A 222 -10.37 6.53 -13.78
CA TYR A 222 -10.72 5.51 -12.80
C TYR A 222 -12.06 4.87 -13.11
N LEU A 223 -12.12 3.54 -13.03
CA LEU A 223 -13.35 2.78 -13.24
C LEU A 223 -13.87 2.21 -11.92
N ALA A 224 -13.35 1.06 -11.51
CA ALA A 224 -13.78 0.36 -10.30
C ALA A 224 -12.60 -0.44 -9.75
N GLY A 225 -11.56 0.25 -9.29
CA GLY A 225 -10.27 -0.38 -8.92
C GLY A 225 -9.34 -0.67 -10.11
N LEU A 226 -9.79 -0.37 -11.33
CA LEU A 226 -9.02 -0.48 -12.58
C LEU A 226 -9.03 0.86 -13.32
N TRP A 227 -8.16 0.98 -14.31
CA TRP A 227 -8.02 2.17 -15.17
C TRP A 227 -8.47 1.86 -16.59
N LYS A 228 -9.12 2.83 -17.25
CA LYS A 228 -9.53 2.71 -18.66
C LYS A 228 -8.32 2.48 -19.58
N GLU A 229 -7.24 3.21 -19.34
CA GLU A 229 -6.03 3.24 -20.17
C GLU A 229 -5.20 1.96 -20.07
N ASP A 230 -5.39 1.20 -18.98
CA ASP A 230 -4.73 -0.07 -18.72
C ASP A 230 -5.69 -1.25 -18.67
N PHE A 231 -6.91 -1.10 -19.19
CA PHE A 231 -8.00 -2.02 -18.91
C PHE A 231 -7.68 -3.47 -19.26
N ARG A 232 -6.99 -3.71 -20.38
CA ARG A 232 -6.54 -5.05 -20.79
C ARG A 232 -5.66 -5.72 -19.74
N ASP A 233 -4.57 -5.07 -19.34
CA ASP A 233 -3.60 -5.65 -18.40
C ASP A 233 -4.16 -5.66 -16.98
N GLY A 234 -4.98 -4.67 -16.65
CA GLY A 234 -5.76 -4.58 -15.42
C GLY A 234 -6.73 -5.75 -15.21
N LEU A 235 -7.06 -6.52 -16.25
CA LEU A 235 -7.88 -7.74 -16.14
C LEU A 235 -7.06 -9.02 -15.97
N LEU A 236 -5.73 -8.96 -15.98
CA LEU A 236 -4.84 -10.13 -15.93
C LEU A 236 -4.52 -10.60 -14.50
N TRP A 237 -5.25 -10.10 -13.51
CA TRP A 237 -5.19 -10.63 -12.15
C TRP A 237 -5.80 -12.05 -12.10
N TYR A 238 -5.32 -12.84 -11.16
CA TYR A 238 -5.83 -14.20 -10.95
C TYR A 238 -5.93 -14.53 -9.47
N VAL A 239 -6.63 -15.62 -9.17
CA VAL A 239 -6.78 -16.14 -7.81
C VAL A 239 -5.99 -17.44 -7.70
N GLU A 240 -5.05 -17.48 -6.77
CA GLU A 240 -4.31 -18.72 -6.48
C GLU A 240 -5.25 -19.75 -5.84
N PRO A 241 -5.25 -21.02 -6.30
CA PRO A 241 -6.16 -22.06 -5.82
C PRO A 241 -6.16 -22.30 -4.30
N THR A 242 -5.06 -21.97 -3.63
CA THR A 242 -4.84 -22.21 -2.20
C THR A 242 -5.38 -21.11 -1.29
N ASN A 243 -5.75 -19.93 -1.84
CA ASN A 243 -5.87 -18.71 -1.03
C ASN A 243 -7.30 -18.23 -0.79
N CYS A 244 -8.34 -18.82 -1.40
CA CYS A 244 -9.69 -18.26 -1.32
C CYS A 244 -10.83 -19.29 -1.30
N ILE A 245 -11.87 -18.98 -0.54
CA ILE A 245 -13.23 -19.47 -0.82
C ILE A 245 -13.67 -18.79 -2.12
N LYS A 246 -13.91 -19.57 -3.19
CA LYS A 246 -14.18 -19.07 -4.55
C LYS A 246 -15.52 -18.34 -4.73
N SER A 247 -16.23 -18.03 -3.65
CA SER A 247 -17.54 -17.40 -3.70
C SER A 247 -17.43 -15.91 -3.45
N ARG A 248 -18.11 -15.12 -4.28
CA ARG A 248 -18.41 -13.73 -3.93
C ARG A 248 -19.11 -13.73 -2.58
N PRO A 249 -18.79 -12.78 -1.69
CA PRO A 249 -19.51 -12.62 -0.43
C PRO A 249 -21.02 -12.60 -0.70
N SER A 250 -21.77 -13.51 -0.08
CA SER A 250 -23.22 -13.68 -0.27
C SER A 250 -24.05 -12.52 0.30
N ASP A 251 -23.43 -11.68 1.13
CA ASP A 251 -24.13 -10.79 2.04
C ASP A 251 -24.24 -9.36 1.45
N LEU A 252 -25.38 -9.15 0.78
CA LEU A 252 -26.29 -7.99 0.81
C LEU A 252 -25.86 -6.55 0.43
N ALA A 253 -24.66 -6.29 -0.12
CA ALA A 253 -24.41 -5.00 -0.78
C ALA A 253 -23.54 -5.15 -2.03
N TYR A 254 -23.93 -4.50 -3.13
CA TYR A 254 -23.11 -4.43 -4.34
C TYR A 254 -21.77 -3.75 -4.01
N ARG A 255 -20.66 -4.45 -4.20
CA ARG A 255 -19.31 -3.94 -3.92
C ARG A 255 -18.55 -3.50 -5.17
N GLY A 256 -18.92 -4.07 -6.31
CA GLY A 256 -18.25 -3.78 -7.56
C GLY A 256 -18.53 -4.77 -8.67
N PRO A 257 -18.06 -4.47 -9.89
CA PRO A 257 -18.36 -5.24 -11.07
C PRO A 257 -17.60 -6.57 -11.07
N SER A 258 -18.13 -7.53 -11.83
CA SER A 258 -17.61 -8.89 -11.85
C SER A 258 -16.20 -9.05 -12.40
N TRP A 259 -15.78 -8.12 -13.24
CA TRP A 259 -14.48 -8.10 -13.90
C TRP A 259 -13.38 -7.43 -13.07
N SER A 260 -13.71 -6.80 -11.95
CA SER A 260 -12.72 -6.14 -11.09
C SER A 260 -12.35 -7.00 -9.88
N TRP A 261 -11.09 -6.88 -9.47
CA TRP A 261 -10.55 -7.50 -8.26
C TRP A 261 -11.28 -7.06 -6.98
N ILE A 262 -11.97 -5.91 -6.99
CA ILE A 262 -12.76 -5.43 -5.85
C ILE A 262 -13.94 -6.34 -5.52
N SER A 263 -14.33 -7.23 -6.43
CA SER A 263 -15.40 -8.19 -6.24
C SER A 263 -15.03 -9.37 -5.32
N LEU A 264 -13.76 -9.47 -4.90
CA LEU A 264 -13.23 -10.57 -4.10
C LEU A 264 -12.51 -10.08 -2.82
N ASP A 265 -12.55 -10.92 -1.78
CA ASP A 265 -11.88 -10.71 -0.49
C ASP A 265 -10.70 -11.67 -0.32
N CYS A 266 -9.79 -11.65 -1.28
CA CYS A 266 -8.55 -12.40 -1.16
C CYS A 266 -7.42 -11.82 -2.02
N PRO A 267 -6.17 -12.24 -1.78
CA PRO A 267 -5.01 -11.75 -2.53
C PRO A 267 -5.14 -12.03 -4.03
N ILE A 268 -4.90 -10.99 -4.84
CA ILE A 268 -4.91 -11.09 -6.31
C ILE A 268 -3.52 -10.77 -6.87
N PRO A 269 -2.69 -11.77 -7.21
CA PRO A 269 -1.51 -11.54 -8.05
C PRO A 269 -1.92 -11.14 -9.48
N TYR A 270 -1.01 -10.47 -10.19
CA TYR A 270 -1.12 -10.22 -11.64
C TYR A 270 -0.26 -11.20 -12.42
N THR A 271 -0.72 -11.58 -13.61
CA THR A 271 0.08 -12.35 -14.55
C THR A 271 1.25 -11.50 -15.04
N THR A 272 2.47 -11.92 -14.75
CA THR A 272 3.68 -11.32 -15.32
C THR A 272 4.41 -12.36 -16.16
N THR A 273 5.13 -11.91 -17.19
CA THR A 273 6.01 -12.81 -17.95
C THR A 273 7.14 -13.34 -17.05
N GLN A 274 7.90 -14.34 -17.51
CA GLN A 274 9.02 -14.90 -16.72
C GLN A 274 10.09 -13.85 -16.40
N ASP A 275 10.26 -12.88 -17.29
CA ASP A 275 11.05 -11.67 -17.08
C ASP A 275 10.24 -10.59 -16.35
N GLY A 276 9.17 -10.86 -15.60
CA GLY A 276 8.45 -9.85 -14.82
C GLY A 276 7.96 -8.61 -15.60
N SER A 277 7.96 -8.67 -16.92
CA SER A 277 7.49 -7.60 -17.80
C SER A 277 6.01 -7.84 -18.09
N ARG A 278 5.38 -6.83 -18.67
CA ARG A 278 3.99 -6.98 -19.09
C ARG A 278 3.92 -7.95 -20.24
N PRO A 279 2.89 -8.81 -20.29
CA PRO A 279 2.55 -9.51 -21.51
C PRO A 279 2.45 -8.50 -22.66
N ARG A 280 3.24 -8.71 -23.73
CA ARG A 280 3.18 -7.84 -24.90
C ARG A 280 1.78 -7.89 -25.48
N ALA A 281 1.23 -6.71 -25.78
CA ALA A 281 -0.05 -6.58 -26.46
C ALA A 281 -0.04 -7.40 -27.76
N ARG A 282 -1.06 -8.23 -27.95
CA ARG A 282 -1.26 -9.07 -29.14
C ARG A 282 -2.41 -8.51 -29.95
N LYS A 283 -2.40 -8.75 -31.27
CA LYS A 283 -3.50 -8.40 -32.19
C LYS A 283 -4.86 -8.97 -31.74
N LEU A 284 -4.84 -10.04 -30.95
CA LEU A 284 -6.01 -10.75 -30.44
C LEU A 284 -6.48 -10.29 -29.05
N ASP A 285 -5.90 -9.24 -28.51
CA ASP A 285 -6.29 -8.73 -27.20
C ASP A 285 -7.65 -8.03 -27.23
N ILE A 286 -8.21 -7.82 -26.05
CA ILE A 286 -9.47 -7.10 -25.88
C ILE A 286 -9.26 -5.59 -25.90
N GLU A 287 -10.23 -4.88 -26.45
CA GLU A 287 -10.32 -3.42 -26.42
C GLU A 287 -11.58 -3.01 -25.66
N LEU A 288 -11.48 -2.00 -24.81
CA LEU A 288 -12.63 -1.45 -24.08
C LEU A 288 -13.38 -0.47 -24.98
N ILE A 289 -14.59 -0.84 -25.40
CA ILE A 289 -15.44 -0.02 -26.29
C ILE A 289 -16.25 0.99 -25.49
N ASP A 290 -16.90 0.51 -24.44
CA ASP A 290 -17.84 1.29 -23.65
C ASP A 290 -17.75 0.91 -22.18
N TRP A 291 -18.04 1.86 -21.31
CA TRP A 291 -18.03 1.64 -19.87
C TRP A 291 -18.94 2.65 -19.18
N ASN A 292 -19.49 2.23 -18.06
CA ASN A 292 -20.28 3.10 -17.19
C ASN A 292 -19.98 2.75 -15.74
N VAL A 293 -19.75 3.77 -14.91
CA VAL A 293 -19.54 3.63 -13.47
C VAL A 293 -20.46 4.62 -12.78
N LYS A 294 -21.35 4.10 -11.94
CA LYS A 294 -22.25 4.90 -11.12
C LYS A 294 -21.74 4.91 -9.69
N LEU A 295 -21.31 6.07 -9.23
CA LEU A 295 -20.88 6.29 -7.85
C LEU A 295 -22.08 6.15 -6.90
N LEU A 296 -21.81 5.65 -5.68
CA LEU A 296 -22.80 5.63 -4.61
C LEU A 296 -22.87 6.99 -3.90
N ASP A 297 -21.75 7.71 -3.86
CA ASP A 297 -21.58 9.00 -3.21
C ASP A 297 -20.86 10.00 -4.14
N VAL A 298 -20.47 11.17 -3.61
CA VAL A 298 -19.77 12.23 -4.35
C VAL A 298 -18.28 11.93 -4.57
N HIS A 299 -17.74 10.85 -4.00
CA HIS A 299 -16.31 10.54 -4.06
C HIS A 299 -16.00 9.72 -5.31
N ALA A 300 -15.33 10.35 -6.28
CA ALA A 300 -14.99 9.75 -7.58
C ALA A 300 -14.21 8.42 -7.50
N PHE A 301 -13.52 8.17 -6.38
CA PHE A 301 -12.74 6.96 -6.14
C PHE A 301 -13.31 6.09 -5.01
N GLY A 302 -14.49 6.47 -4.50
CA GLY A 302 -15.17 5.85 -3.36
C GLY A 302 -16.10 4.71 -3.76
N GLN A 303 -17.17 4.51 -2.98
CA GLN A 303 -18.10 3.40 -3.22
C GLN A 303 -18.88 3.59 -4.52
N ILE A 304 -19.21 2.48 -5.19
CA ILE A 304 -19.95 2.47 -6.44
C ILE A 304 -21.27 1.70 -6.29
N ALA A 305 -22.33 2.23 -6.91
CA ALA A 305 -23.65 1.62 -6.96
C ALA A 305 -23.76 0.58 -8.10
N SER A 306 -23.08 0.83 -9.22
CA SER A 306 -22.99 -0.12 -10.34
C SER A 306 -21.81 0.21 -11.26
N ALA A 307 -21.31 -0.79 -11.99
CA ALA A 307 -20.36 -0.61 -13.07
C ALA A 307 -20.54 -1.66 -14.17
N SER A 308 -20.40 -1.25 -15.43
CA SER A 308 -20.46 -2.10 -16.62
C SER A 308 -19.33 -1.73 -17.58
N ALA A 309 -18.86 -2.73 -18.32
CA ALA A 309 -17.83 -2.57 -19.34
C ALA A 309 -18.17 -3.47 -20.53
N THR A 310 -18.03 -2.93 -21.74
CA THR A 310 -18.22 -3.64 -23.00
C THR A 310 -16.87 -3.72 -23.68
N VAL A 311 -16.40 -4.94 -23.93
CA VAL A 311 -15.13 -5.18 -24.62
C VAL A 311 -15.37 -5.78 -25.99
N GLU A 312 -14.57 -5.35 -26.97
CA GLU A 312 -14.47 -6.03 -28.25
C GLU A 312 -13.24 -6.91 -28.26
N ARG A 313 -13.30 -7.96 -29.05
CA ARG A 313 -12.11 -8.67 -29.49
C ARG A 313 -12.11 -8.68 -31.00
N ASN A 314 -11.06 -8.12 -31.59
CA ASN A 314 -10.86 -8.19 -33.03
C ASN A 314 -10.41 -9.61 -33.41
N PHE A 315 -11.37 -10.46 -33.78
CA PHE A 315 -11.09 -11.79 -34.35
C PHE A 315 -10.64 -11.75 -35.82
N LYS A 316 -10.36 -10.57 -36.38
CA LYS A 316 -10.03 -10.42 -37.81
C LYS A 316 -8.65 -10.99 -38.16
N ASP A 317 -8.72 -11.92 -39.12
CA ASP A 317 -7.65 -12.53 -39.92
C ASP A 317 -6.97 -13.80 -39.36
N PHE A 318 -7.78 -14.84 -39.11
CA PHE A 318 -7.31 -16.23 -39.19
C PHE A 318 -8.16 -16.99 -40.22
N TRP A 319 -8.02 -16.62 -41.49
CA TRP A 319 -8.38 -17.44 -42.65
C TRP A 319 -7.35 -17.21 -43.75
#